data_AF-A0A660QEX1-F1
#
_entry.id   AF-A0A660QEX1-F1
#
_cell.length_a   1.000
_cell.length_b   1.000
_cell.length_c   1.000
_cell.angle_alpha   90.00
_cell.angle_beta   90.00
_cell.angle_gamma   90.00
#
_symmetry.space_group_name_H-M   'P 1'
#
loop_
_entity.id
_entity.type
_entity.pdbx_description
1 polymer ?
#
loop_
_entity_poly.entity_id
_entity_poly.type
_entity_poly.pdbx_seq_one_letter_code
_entity_poly.pdbx_strand_id
1 'polypeptide(L)' 'MRPVTIFTGQWTDLSFESVCKMMSDIGYDGLEVASWGDHLDVRKAVEDESYLERKKEILERYG' A
#
# COMPACT_ATOMS: atom_id res chain seq x y z
N MET A 1 -1.24 22.16 -5.48
CA MET A 1 -0.74 21.10 -6.39
C MET A 1 -1.66 19.90 -6.27
N ARG A 2 -1.85 19.08 -7.31
CA ARG A 2 -2.72 17.88 -7.23
C ARG A 2 -1.85 16.65 -6.89
N PRO A 3 -2.26 15.77 -5.96
CA PRO A 3 -1.53 14.54 -5.69
C PRO A 3 -1.45 13.64 -6.92
N VAL A 4 -0.29 13.05 -7.16
CA VAL A 4 -0.02 12.04 -8.19
C VAL A 4 0.14 10.69 -7.51
N THR A 5 -0.81 9.79 -7.75
CA THR A 5 -0.82 8.44 -7.19
C THR A 5 -0.48 7.39 -8.24
N ILE A 6 0.03 6.24 -7.80
CA ILE A 6 0.36 5.11 -8.65
C ILE A 6 -0.44 3.86 -8.27
N PHE A 7 -0.95 3.15 -9.28
CA PHE A 7 -1.70 1.92 -9.06
C PHE A 7 -0.78 0.72 -8.83
N THR A 8 -0.92 0.05 -7.69
CA THR A 8 0.03 -0.97 -7.25
C THR A 8 -0.15 -2.35 -7.89
N GLY A 9 -1.18 -2.55 -8.74
CA GLY A 9 -1.50 -3.87 -9.30
C GLY A 9 -0.43 -4.52 -10.17
N GLN A 10 0.54 -3.75 -10.69
CA GLN A 10 1.67 -4.28 -11.46
C GLN A 10 2.78 -4.90 -10.58
N TRP A 11 2.70 -4.75 -9.26
CA TRP A 11 3.75 -5.14 -8.31
C TRP A 11 3.26 -6.08 -7.21
N THR A 12 2.11 -6.75 -7.39
CA THR A 12 1.52 -7.62 -6.35
C THR A 12 2.30 -8.92 -6.10
N ASP A 13 3.36 -9.15 -6.87
CA ASP A 13 4.40 -10.15 -6.61
C ASP A 13 5.43 -9.70 -5.55
N LEU A 14 5.50 -8.40 -5.25
CA LEU A 14 6.32 -7.82 -4.18
C LEU A 14 5.50 -7.64 -2.89
N SER A 15 6.21 -7.50 -1.77
CA SER A 15 5.55 -7.17 -0.50
C SER A 15 5.01 -5.74 -0.51
N PHE A 16 3.93 -5.49 0.24
CA PHE A 16 3.34 -4.15 0.32
C PHE A 16 4.36 -3.09 0.79
N GLU A 17 5.18 -3.43 1.78
CA GLU A 17 6.24 -2.55 2.30
C GLU A 17 7.32 -2.23 1.26
N SER A 18 7.73 -3.23 0.45
CA SER A 18 8.68 -3.00 -0.64
C SER A 18 8.13 -2.01 -1.68
N VAL A 19 6.84 -2.12 -2.01
CA VAL A 19 6.17 -1.20 -2.94
C VAL A 19 6.03 0.19 -2.34
N CYS A 20 5.63 0.33 -1.08
CA CYS A 20 5.55 1.63 -0.40
C CYS A 20 6.91 2.34 -0.41
N LYS A 21 7.99 1.63 -0.04
CA LYS A 21 9.35 2.18 -0.08
C LYS A 21 9.73 2.63 -1.49
N MET A 22 9.54 1.77 -2.48
CA MET A 22 9.92 2.03 -3.87
C MET A 22 9.18 3.24 -4.45
N MET A 23 7.87 3.36 -4.21
CA MET A 23 7.07 4.47 -4.75
C MET A 23 7.36 5.80 -4.06
N SER A 24 7.66 5.76 -2.76
CA SER A 24 8.17 6.92 -2.01
C SER A 24 9.51 7.41 -2.56
N ASP A 25 10.46 6.50 -2.79
CA ASP A 25 11.77 6.83 -3.39
C ASP A 25 11.65 7.42 -4.80
N ILE A 26 10.63 7.02 -5.58
CA ILE A 26 10.32 7.57 -6.92
C ILE A 26 9.69 8.97 -6.83
N GLY A 27 8.97 9.28 -5.75
CA GLY A 27 8.32 10.57 -5.52
C GLY A 27 6.83 10.61 -5.88
N TYR A 28 6.12 9.48 -5.83
CA TYR A 28 4.65 9.49 -5.89
C TYR A 28 4.07 9.99 -4.56
N ASP A 29 2.95 10.73 -4.63
CA ASP A 29 2.27 11.29 -3.46
C ASP A 29 1.36 10.26 -2.74
N GLY A 30 1.15 9.09 -3.34
CA GLY A 30 0.32 8.05 -2.74
C GLY A 30 0.09 6.84 -3.64
N LEU A 31 -0.65 5.87 -3.10
CA LEU A 31 -0.89 4.58 -3.74
C LEU A 31 -2.38 4.34 -3.99
N GLU A 32 -2.71 3.86 -5.18
CA GLU A 32 -3.97 3.14 -5.41
C GLU A 32 -3.71 1.65 -5.14
N VAL A 33 -4.17 1.18 -3.97
CA VAL A 33 -3.81 -0.13 -3.43
C VAL A 33 -4.64 -1.24 -4.08
N ALA A 34 -3.97 -2.21 -4.69
CA ALA A 34 -4.60 -3.37 -5.27
C ALA A 34 -5.22 -4.27 -4.19
N SER A 35 -6.45 -4.72 -4.40
CA SER A 35 -7.19 -5.60 -3.46
C SER A 35 -6.85 -7.09 -3.64
N TRP A 36 -5.59 -7.39 -3.96
CA TRP A 36 -5.07 -8.75 -4.14
C TRP A 36 -3.56 -8.80 -3.88
N GLY A 37 -3.00 -10.01 -3.92
CA GLY A 37 -1.60 -10.25 -3.53
C GLY A 37 -1.38 -9.91 -2.05
N ASP A 38 -0.18 -9.49 -1.70
CA ASP A 38 0.14 -9.02 -0.35
C ASP A 38 -0.32 -7.58 -0.08
N HIS A 39 -0.91 -6.89 -1.05
CA HIS A 39 -1.18 -5.45 -0.94
C HIS A 39 -2.36 -5.16 0.00
N LEU A 40 -3.54 -5.70 -0.30
CA LEU A 40 -4.71 -5.60 0.57
C LEU A 40 -5.58 -6.86 0.46
N ASP A 41 -5.68 -7.60 1.57
CA ASP A 41 -6.61 -8.71 1.74
C ASP A 41 -7.93 -8.19 2.32
N VAL A 42 -8.94 -8.14 1.47
CA VAL A 42 -10.25 -7.58 1.81
C VAL A 42 -10.99 -8.39 2.89
N ARG A 43 -10.71 -9.69 3.05
CA ARG A 43 -11.34 -10.49 4.09
C ARG A 43 -10.73 -10.14 5.45
N LYS A 44 -9.41 -10.10 5.53
CA LYS A 44 -8.70 -9.69 6.76
C LYS A 44 -9.04 -8.26 7.16
N ALA A 45 -9.22 -7.36 6.21
CA ALA A 45 -9.64 -5.99 6.49
C ALA A 45 -11.02 -5.89 7.17
N VAL A 46 -11.91 -6.87 6.96
CA VAL A 46 -13.23 -6.92 7.60
C VAL A 46 -13.19 -7.69 8.92
N GLU A 47 -12.34 -8.72 9.02
CA GLU A 47 -12.30 -9.65 10.16
C GLU A 47 -11.32 -9.24 11.27
N ASP A 48 -10.29 -8.45 10.96
CA ASP A 48 -9.21 -8.07 11.89
C ASP A 48 -8.91 -6.57 11.78
N GLU A 49 -9.39 -5.77 12.75
CA GLU A 49 -9.13 -4.33 12.79
C GLU A 49 -7.61 -4.01 12.86
N SER A 50 -6.83 -4.87 13.55
CA SER A 50 -5.38 -4.69 13.67
C SER A 50 -4.64 -4.91 12.35
N TYR A 51 -5.27 -5.55 11.36
CA TYR A 51 -4.71 -5.70 10.01
C TYR A 51 -4.61 -4.35 9.30
N LEU A 52 -5.66 -3.53 9.38
CA LEU A 52 -5.66 -2.20 8.78
C LEU A 52 -4.70 -1.27 9.50
N GLU A 53 -4.58 -1.37 10.84
CA GLU A 53 -3.59 -0.59 11.60
C GLU A 53 -2.16 -0.92 11.15
N ARG A 54 -1.80 -2.21 11.03
CA ARG A 54 -0.48 -2.59 10.48
C ARG A 54 -0.24 -2.07 9.06
N LYS A 55 -1.27 -2.00 8.21
CA LYS A 55 -1.17 -1.44 6.86
C LYS A 55 -0.97 0.07 6.88
N LYS A 56 -1.65 0.79 7.77
CA LYS A 56 -1.45 2.24 7.98
C LYS A 56 -0.05 2.53 8.51
N GLU A 57 0.45 1.76 9.48
CA GLU A 57 1.82 1.89 10.00
C GLU A 57 2.87 1.74 8.89
N ILE A 58 2.64 0.86 7.90
CA ILE A 58 3.52 0.75 6.73
C ILE A 58 3.44 2.02 5.87
N LEU A 59 2.24 2.53 5.58
CA LEU A 59 2.07 3.76 4.80
C LEU A 59 2.75 4.97 5.47
N GLU A 60 2.53 5.16 6.77
CA GLU A 60 3.13 6.25 7.56
C GLU A 60 4.66 6.25 7.56
N ARG A 61 5.29 5.07 7.44
CA ARG A 61 6.75 4.96 7.34
C ARG A 61 7.32 5.52 6.03
N TYR A 62 6.51 5.62 4.97
CA TYR A 62 6.97 5.99 3.63
C TYR A 62 6.28 7.21 3.01
N GLY A 63 5.34 7.85 3.70
CA GLY A 63 4.75 9.13 3.29
C GLY A 63 3.24 9.07 3.11
#